data_AF-A0A956T0B4-F1
#
_entry.id   AF-A0A956T0B4-F1
#
_cell.length_a   1.000
_cell.length_b   1.000
_cell.length_c   1.000
_cell.angle_alpha   90.00
_cell.angle_beta   90.00
_cell.angle_gamma   90.00
#
_symmetry.space_group_name_H-M   'P 1'
#
loop_
_entity.id
_entity.type
_entity.pdbx_description
1 polymer ?
#
loop_
_entity_poly.entity_id
_entity_poly.type
_entity_poly.pdbx_seq_one_letter_code
_entity_poly.pdbx_strand_id
1 'polypeptide(L)' 'MDADFQEEALPHLDALYRYALRLTRNDKDAEDLLQDTFLRAYRFWEKYKKGSNCKAWLFRIMKNQFLN' A
#
# COMPACT_ATOMS: atom_id res chain seq x y z
N MET A 1 10.65 -3.78 -9.50
CA MET A 1 9.51 -2.84 -9.52
C MET A 1 9.85 -1.75 -10.51
N ASP A 2 8.86 -1.28 -11.27
CA ASP A 2 9.05 -0.25 -12.30
C ASP A 2 9.28 1.13 -11.66
N ALA A 3 10.03 2.00 -12.33
CA ALA A 3 10.41 3.32 -11.81
C ALA A 3 9.17 4.18 -11.46
N ASP A 4 8.20 4.24 -12.37
CA ASP A 4 6.94 4.98 -12.17
C ASP A 4 6.17 4.52 -10.93
N PHE A 5 6.19 3.21 -10.64
CA PHE A 5 5.55 2.68 -9.43
C PHE A 5 6.24 3.19 -8.17
N GLN A 6 7.58 3.16 -8.16
CA GLN A 6 8.36 3.63 -7.01
C GLN A 6 8.11 5.12 -6.76
N GLU A 7 8.09 5.93 -7.83
CA GLU A 7 7.85 7.36 -7.76
C GLU A 7 6.45 7.72 -7.23
N GLU A 8 5.40 7.02 -7.67
CA GLU A 8 4.03 7.30 -7.21
C GLU A 8 3.69 6.64 -5.86
N ALA A 9 4.25 5.45 -5.54
CA ALA A 9 3.83 4.67 -4.38
C ALA A 9 4.70 4.86 -3.14
N LEU A 10 6.02 4.93 -3.27
CA LEU A 10 6.93 5.04 -2.11
C LEU A 10 6.75 6.31 -1.28
N PRO A 11 6.36 7.48 -1.84
CA PRO A 11 6.03 8.65 -1.02
C PRO A 11 4.90 8.44 0.00
N HIS A 12 4.15 7.33 -0.11
CA HIS A 12 3.05 6.99 0.78
C HIS A 12 3.39 5.92 1.81
N LEU A 13 4.63 5.41 1.83
CA LEU A 13 5.09 4.33 2.71
C LEU A 13 4.85 4.66 4.19
N ASP A 14 5.35 5.80 4.68
CA ASP A 14 5.19 6.21 6.09
C ASP A 14 3.72 6.34 6.51
N ALA A 15 2.88 6.89 5.62
CA ALA A 15 1.46 7.07 5.89
C ALA A 15 0.73 5.73 5.97
N LEU A 16 1.07 4.79 5.09
CA LEU A 16 0.54 3.43 5.09
C LEU A 16 1.02 2.63 6.29
N TYR A 17 2.30 2.74 6.66
CA TYR A 17 2.83 2.05 7.84
C TYR A 17 2.14 2.51 9.13
N ARG A 18 1.98 3.83 9.31
CA ARG A 18 1.22 4.37 10.46
C ARG A 18 -0.23 3.92 10.46
N TYR A 19 -0.84 3.74 9.30
CA TYR A 19 -2.19 3.21 9.20
C TYR A 19 -2.25 1.72 9.54
N ALA A 20 -1.30 0.92 9.04
CA ALA A 20 -1.15 -0.48 9.37
C ALA A 20 -0.97 -0.69 10.88
N LEU A 21 -0.10 0.07 11.54
CA LEU A 21 0.08 0.05 13.00
C LEU A 21 -1.22 0.29 13.77
N ARG A 22 -2.10 1.19 13.28
CA ARG A 22 -3.40 1.45 13.90
C ARG A 22 -4.38 0.29 13.72
N LEU A 23 -4.28 -0.45 12.62
CA LEU A 23 -5.14 -1.60 12.32
C LEU A 23 -4.70 -2.83 13.11
N THR A 24 -3.40 -3.15 13.09
CA THR A 24 -2.86 -4.39 13.65
C THR A 24 -2.52 -4.28 15.13
N ARG A 25 -2.18 -3.08 15.62
CA ARG A 25 -1.64 -2.84 16.97
C ARG A 25 -0.40 -3.69 17.30
N ASN A 26 0.33 -4.10 16.26
CA ASN A 26 1.53 -4.92 16.32
C ASN A 26 2.46 -4.51 15.18
N ASP A 27 3.72 -4.24 15.51
CA ASP A 27 4.72 -3.75 14.57
C ASP A 27 5.02 -4.76 13.46
N LYS A 28 5.17 -6.06 13.81
CA LYS A 28 5.44 -7.12 12.83
C LYS A 28 4.27 -7.32 11.87
N ASP A 29 3.05 -7.41 12.42
CA ASP A 29 1.85 -7.55 11.60
C ASP A 29 1.63 -6.31 10.71
N ALA A 30 2.04 -5.12 11.18
CA ALA A 30 1.98 -3.89 10.38
C ALA A 30 3.00 -3.89 9.23
N GLU A 31 4.22 -4.38 9.48
CA GLU A 31 5.25 -4.56 8.44
C GLU A 31 4.80 -5.56 7.39
N ASP A 32 4.23 -6.70 7.80
CA ASP A 32 3.71 -7.73 6.91
C ASP A 32 2.54 -7.19 6.07
N LEU A 33 1.57 -6.53 6.69
CA LEU A 33 0.45 -5.91 6.00
C LEU A 33 0.91 -4.83 5.00
N LEU A 34 1.93 -4.05 5.35
CA LEU A 34 2.52 -3.05 4.46
C LEU A 34 3.17 -3.74 3.25
N GLN A 35 4.01 -4.76 3.47
CA GLN A 35 4.64 -5.51 2.38
C GLN A 35 3.59 -6.12 1.44
N ASP A 36 2.58 -6.81 1.97
CA ASP A 36 1.52 -7.41 1.17
C ASP A 36 0.72 -6.38 0.38
N THR A 37 0.51 -5.19 0.96
CA THR A 37 -0.12 -4.06 0.27
C THR A 37 0.70 -3.64 -0.94
N PHE A 38 2.02 -3.45 -0.78
CA PHE A 38 2.89 -3.04 -1.90
C PHE A 38 3.06 -4.14 -2.95
N LEU A 39 3.15 -5.41 -2.54
CA LEU A 39 3.19 -6.56 -3.46
C LEU A 39 1.92 -6.63 -4.31
N ARG A 40 0.74 -6.41 -3.70
CA ARG A 40 -0.53 -6.40 -4.44
C ARG A 40 -0.70 -5.15 -5.29
N ALA A 41 -0.31 -3.99 -4.78
CA ALA A 41 -0.30 -2.76 -5.57
C ALA A 41 0.56 -2.96 -6.83
N TYR A 42 1.75 -3.54 -6.69
CA TYR A 42 2.62 -3.84 -7.82
C TYR A 42 1.97 -4.81 -8.82
N ARG A 43 1.33 -5.90 -8.34
CA ARG A 43 0.61 -6.85 -9.21
C ARG A 43 -0.54 -6.22 -10.01
N PHE A 44 -1.17 -5.17 -9.48
CA PHE A 44 -2.29 -4.47 -10.14
C PHE A 44 -1.88 -3.13 -10.74
N TRP A 45 -0.58 -2.82 -10.79
CA TRP A 45 -0.08 -1.53 -11.23
C TRP A 45 -0.49 -1.18 -12.65
N GLU A 46 -0.44 -2.14 -13.58
CA GLU A 46 -0.88 -1.95 -14.96
C GLU A 46 -2.37 -1.58 -15.11
N LYS A 47 -3.19 -1.86 -14.08
CA LYS A 47 -4.62 -1.49 -14.06
C LYS A 47 -4.88 -0.17 -13.32
N TYR A 48 -3.88 0.36 -12.61
CA TYR A 48 -3.99 1.64 -11.95
C TYR A 48 -3.93 2.77 -12.99
N LYS A 49 -4.82 3.76 -12.81
CA LYS A 49 -4.82 4.95 -13.65
C LYS A 49 -3.71 5.89 -13.15
N LYS A 50 -2.56 5.90 -13.84
CA LYS A 50 -1.42 6.79 -13.57
C LYS A 50 -1.87 8.26 -13.44
N GLY A 51 -1.29 8.97 -12.48
CA GLY A 51 -1.68 10.36 -12.15
C GLY A 51 -3.04 10.52 -11.47
N SER A 52 -3.71 9.43 -11.08
CA SER A 52 -4.86 9.50 -10.17
C SER A 52 -4.40 9.54 -8.70
N ASN A 53 -5.30 9.34 -7.74
CA ASN A 53 -4.94 9.42 -6.32
C ASN A 53 -4.30 8.10 -5.83
N CYS A 54 -2.98 7.97 -6.03
CA CYS A 54 -2.20 6.80 -5.61
C CYS A 54 -2.39 6.49 -4.12
N LYS A 55 -2.33 7.51 -3.26
CA LYS A 55 -2.55 7.37 -1.81
C LYS A 55 -3.89 6.69 -1.50
N ALA A 56 -5.00 7.21 -2.03
CA ALA A 56 -6.32 6.64 -1.76
C ALA A 56 -6.44 5.20 -2.29
N TRP A 57 -5.82 4.91 -3.43
CA TRP A 57 -5.79 3.57 -4.01
C TRP A 57 -5.01 2.57 -3.14
N LEU A 58 -3.83 2.94 -2.64
CA LEU A 58 -3.03 2.09 -1.75
C LEU A 58 -3.75 1.82 -0.42
N PHE A 59 -4.38 2.85 0.18
CA PHE A 59 -5.17 2.68 1.40
C PHE A 59 -6.36 1.74 1.20
N ARG A 60 -6.98 1.76 0.01
CA ARG A 60 -8.06 0.83 -0.35
C ARG A 60 -7.52 -0.60 -0.45
N ILE A 61 -6.36 -0.82 -1.06
CA ILE A 61 -5.72 -2.14 -1.12
C ILE A 61 -5.46 -2.65 0.29
N MET A 62 -4.79 -1.86 1.13
CA MET A 62 -4.46 -2.25 2.51
C MET A 62 -5.71 -2.58 3.33
N LYS A 63 -6.75 -1.73 3.27
CA LYS A 63 -8.01 -2.00 3.98
C LYS A 63 -8.67 -3.29 3.49
N ASN A 64 -8.65 -3.55 2.19
CA ASN A 64 -9.18 -4.80 1.64
C ASN A 64 -8.34 -6.00 2.09
N GLN A 65 -7.02 -5.85 2.26
CA GLN A 65 -6.18 -6.92 2.78
C GLN A 65 -6.46 -7.23 4.23
N PHE A 66 -6.58 -6.21 5.07
CA PHE A 66 -6.84 -6.40 6.50
C PHE A 66 -8.20 -7.06 6.80
N LEU A 67 -9.20 -6.91 5.93
CA LEU A 67 -10.55 -7.44 6.13
C LEU A 67 -10.76 -8.86 5.56
N ASN A 68 -9.82 -9.39 4.77
CA ASN A 68 -9.89 -10.72 4.16
C ASN A 68 -9.03 -11.71 4.93
#